data_AF-A0A8J7QG23-F1
#
_entry.id   AF-A0A8J7QG23-F1
#
_cell.length_a   1.000
_cell.length_b   1.000
_cell.length_c   1.000
_cell.angle_alpha   90.00
_cell.angle_beta   90.00
_cell.angle_gamma   90.00
#
_symmetry.space_group_name_H-M   'P 1'
#
loop_
_entity.id
_entity.type
_entity.pdbx_description
1 polymer ?
#
loop_
_entity_poly.entity_id
_entity_poly.type
_entity_poly.pdbx_seq_one_letter_code
_entity_poly.pdbx_strand_id
1 'polypeptide(L)'
;MAKGIRGYGTEVRSHLEVACAVKYGKADAGIGIEAVAKLYELGFVPLSREEFDFAVLKENVGQENILRFVEALSSDEFKSKVAEKGLGIVFNEDTGRVITG
;
A
#
# COMPACT_ATOMS: atom_id res chain seq x y z
N MET A 1 10.66 24.46 13.77
CA MET A 1 11.04 23.90 12.44
C MET A 1 12.23 22.99 12.64
N ALA A 2 12.18 21.74 12.16
CA ALA A 2 13.29 20.81 12.25
C ALA A 2 14.46 21.34 11.41
N LYS A 3 15.43 22.00 12.06
CA LYS A 3 16.63 22.48 11.38
C LYS A 3 17.53 21.28 11.09
N GLY A 4 17.79 20.98 9.82
CA GLY A 4 18.83 20.03 9.41
C GLY A 4 18.40 18.84 8.55
N ILE A 5 17.11 18.70 8.19
CA ILE A 5 16.67 17.62 7.28
C ILE A 5 16.57 18.17 5.85
N ARG A 6 17.43 17.67 4.96
CA ARG A 6 17.39 17.99 3.53
C ARG A 6 16.09 17.48 2.92
N GLY A 7 15.46 18.32 2.11
CA GLY A 7 14.20 18.00 1.42
C GLY A 7 12.93 18.20 2.28
N TYR A 8 13.03 18.66 3.53
CA TYR A 8 11.85 18.84 4.40
C TYR A 8 10.76 19.75 3.82
N GLY A 9 11.16 20.82 3.11
CA GLY A 9 10.23 21.74 2.45
C GLY A 9 9.86 21.35 1.02
N THR A 10 10.24 20.16 0.55
CA THR A 10 10.01 19.71 -0.81
C THR A 10 8.80 18.80 -0.85
N GLU A 11 7.81 19.15 -1.67
CA GLU A 11 6.65 18.31 -1.96
C GLU A 11 6.83 17.58 -3.30
N VAL A 12 6.37 16.34 -3.35
CA VAL A 12 6.40 15.46 -4.54
C VAL A 12 5.07 14.77 -4.70
N ARG A 13 4.81 14.21 -5.89
CA ARG A 13 3.47 13.75 -6.29
C ARG A 13 3.23 12.25 -6.09
N SER A 14 4.26 11.48 -5.74
CA SER A 14 4.13 10.02 -5.57
C SER A 14 5.18 9.43 -4.65
N HIS A 15 4.90 8.23 -4.12
CA HIS A 15 5.86 7.45 -3.34
C HIS A 15 7.13 7.12 -4.13
N LEU A 16 7.02 6.93 -5.45
CA LEU A 16 8.17 6.71 -6.34
C LEU A 16 9.08 7.95 -6.39
N GLU A 17 8.49 9.15 -6.50
CA GLU A 17 9.26 10.39 -6.48
C GLU A 17 9.96 10.60 -5.12
N VAL A 18 9.32 10.24 -4.01
CA VAL A 18 9.94 10.24 -2.68
C VAL A 18 11.15 9.32 -2.64
N ALA A 19 11.00 8.06 -3.05
CA ALA A 19 12.08 7.08 -3.01
C ALA A 19 13.25 7.47 -3.92
N CYS A 20 12.96 7.99 -5.13
CA CYS A 20 13.97 8.58 -6.00
C CYS A 20 14.72 9.73 -5.31
N ALA A 21 14.00 10.66 -4.66
CA ALA A 21 14.62 11.80 -3.98
C ALA A 21 15.57 11.36 -2.87
N VAL A 22 15.20 10.35 -2.08
CA VAL A 22 16.06 9.78 -1.03
C VAL A 22 17.24 9.02 -1.63
N LYS A 23 17.01 8.12 -2.59
CA LYS A 23 18.05 7.29 -3.24
C LYS A 23 19.16 8.14 -3.87
N TYR A 24 18.80 9.26 -4.49
CA TYR A 24 19.74 10.18 -5.14
C TYR A 24 20.20 11.33 -4.23
N GLY A 25 19.93 11.28 -2.93
CA GLY A 25 20.44 12.24 -1.95
C GLY A 25 19.86 13.65 -2.03
N LYS A 26 18.70 13.82 -2.68
CA LYS A 26 17.95 15.09 -2.73
C LYS A 26 17.15 15.33 -1.43
N ALA A 27 16.87 14.28 -0.67
CA ALA A 27 16.23 14.32 0.64
C ALA A 27 16.87 13.29 1.57
N ASP A 28 16.83 13.53 2.90
CA ASP A 28 17.34 12.56 3.88
C ASP A 28 16.32 11.45 4.20
N ALA A 29 15.02 11.79 4.13
CA ALA A 29 13.90 10.88 4.36
C ALA A 29 12.64 11.43 3.67
N GLY A 30 11.60 10.60 3.57
CA GLY A 30 10.28 11.03 3.11
C GLY A 30 9.21 9.98 3.42
N ILE A 31 7.94 10.37 3.30
CA ILE A 31 6.80 9.50 3.57
C ILE A 31 6.47 8.68 2.33
N GLY A 32 6.42 7.36 2.47
CA GLY A 32 6.03 6.47 1.38
C GLY A 32 5.62 5.09 1.85
N ILE A 33 5.25 4.23 0.91
CA ILE A 33 4.86 2.85 1.18
C ILE A 33 6.07 1.90 1.16
N GLU A 34 5.99 0.84 1.96
CA GLU A 34 7.05 -0.15 2.13
C GLU A 34 7.48 -0.81 0.81
N ALA A 35 6.52 -1.13 -0.07
CA ALA A 35 6.79 -1.75 -1.36
C ALA A 35 7.78 -0.94 -2.22
N VAL A 36 7.63 0.39 -2.21
CA VAL A 36 8.51 1.28 -2.99
C VAL A 36 9.87 1.43 -2.31
N ALA A 37 9.92 1.51 -0.97
CA ALA A 37 11.19 1.53 -0.25
C ALA A 37 12.02 0.27 -0.56
N LYS A 38 11.38 -0.92 -0.58
CA LYS A 38 12.02 -2.19 -0.97
C LYS A 38 12.52 -2.18 -2.41
N LEU A 39 11.70 -1.70 -3.34
CA LEU A 39 12.08 -1.61 -4.76
C LEU A 39 13.33 -0.74 -5.00
N TYR A 40 13.53 0.30 -4.20
CA TYR A 40 14.69 1.20 -4.28
C TYR A 40 15.83 0.83 -3.31
N GLU A 41 15.71 -0.29 -2.60
CA GLU A 41 16.65 -0.77 -1.59
C GLU A 41 16.93 0.28 -0.49
N LEU A 42 15.86 0.92 -0.01
CA LEU A 42 15.91 1.91 1.06
C LEU A 42 15.48 1.29 2.39
N GLY A 43 16.00 1.84 3.49
CA GLY A 43 15.46 1.54 4.82
C GLY A 43 14.03 2.03 4.97
N PHE A 44 13.19 1.28 5.67
CA PHE A 44 11.80 1.62 5.93
C PHE A 44 11.52 1.62 7.44
N VAL A 45 10.91 2.70 7.94
CA VAL A 45 10.47 2.84 9.32
C VAL A 45 8.93 2.90 9.32
N PRO A 46 8.23 1.90 9.85
CA PRO A 46 6.77 1.89 9.88
C PRO A 46 6.22 3.06 10.71
N LEU A 47 5.29 3.83 10.15
CA LEU A 47 4.62 4.95 10.83
C LEU A 47 3.15 4.63 11.15
N SER A 48 2.42 4.12 10.16
CA SER A 48 1.02 3.72 10.27
C SER A 48 0.72 2.60 9.28
N ARG A 49 -0.42 1.93 9.48
CA ARG A 49 -1.01 1.06 8.47
C ARG A 49 -2.03 1.85 7.67
N GLU A 50 -2.09 1.57 6.38
CA GLU A 50 -3.10 2.09 5.46
C GLU A 50 -3.99 0.93 5.04
N GLU A 51 -5.31 1.13 5.13
CA GLU A 51 -6.31 0.14 4.77
C GLU A 51 -6.96 0.55 3.45
N PHE A 52 -7.18 -0.42 2.57
CA PHE A 52 -7.71 -0.21 1.23
C PHE A 52 -8.98 -1.02 1.02
N ASP A 53 -10.00 -0.36 0.48
CA ASP A 53 -11.26 -0.99 0.08
C ASP A 53 -11.39 -1.03 -1.45
N PHE A 54 -12.09 -2.05 -1.94
CA PHE A 54 -12.54 -2.09 -3.34
C PHE A 54 -13.97 -1.57 -3.44
N ALA A 55 -14.15 -0.45 -4.15
CA ALA A 55 -15.46 0.13 -4.40
C ALA A 55 -16.17 -0.57 -5.57
N VAL A 56 -17.41 -1.00 -5.33
CA VAL A 56 -18.30 -1.59 -6.34
C VAL A 56 -19.67 -0.92 -6.23
N LEU A 57 -20.34 -0.71 -7.37
CA LEU A 57 -21.73 -0.23 -7.37
C LEU A 57 -22.63 -1.23 -6.64
N LYS A 58 -23.55 -0.73 -5.80
CA LYS A 58 -24.36 -1.58 -4.90
C LYS A 58 -25.19 -2.61 -5.67
N GLU A 59 -25.72 -2.23 -6.83
CA GLU A 59 -26.47 -3.10 -7.73
C GLU A 59 -25.63 -4.25 -8.32
N ASN A 60 -24.30 -4.13 -8.33
CA ASN A 60 -23.41 -5.10 -8.94
C ASN A 60 -22.84 -6.12 -7.94
N VAL A 61 -23.06 -5.95 -6.63
CA VAL A 61 -22.51 -6.83 -5.58
C VAL A 61 -22.88 -8.30 -5.80
N GLY A 62 -24.07 -8.58 -6.34
CA GLY A 62 -24.54 -9.94 -6.61
C GLY A 62 -24.09 -10.54 -7.95
N GLN A 63 -23.34 -9.79 -8.77
CA GLN A 63 -22.84 -10.33 -10.04
C GLN A 63 -21.77 -11.41 -9.80
N GLU A 64 -21.80 -12.46 -10.61
CA GLU A 64 -20.92 -13.63 -10.45
C GLU A 64 -19.43 -13.26 -10.42
N ASN A 65 -19.00 -12.32 -11.27
CA ASN A 65 -17.62 -11.83 -11.30
C ASN A 65 -17.21 -11.14 -9.98
N ILE A 66 -18.11 -10.38 -9.35
CA ILE A 66 -17.84 -9.72 -8.07
C ILE A 66 -17.78 -10.75 -6.94
N LEU A 67 -18.72 -11.69 -6.91
CA LEU A 67 -18.71 -12.77 -5.92
C LEU A 67 -17.41 -13.59 -6.00
N ARG A 68 -17.00 -13.99 -7.21
CA ARG A 68 -15.72 -14.71 -7.42
C ARG A 68 -14.49 -13.89 -7.03
N PHE A 69 -14.53 -12.57 -7.23
CA PHE A 69 -13.45 -11.68 -6.80
C PHE A 69 -13.35 -11.65 -5.26
N VAL A 70 -14.48 -11.53 -4.56
CA VAL A 70 -14.56 -11.55 -3.10
C VAL A 70 -14.09 -12.90 -2.53
N GLU A 71 -14.49 -14.02 -3.16
CA GLU A 71 -13.99 -15.36 -2.82
C GLU A 71 -12.47 -15.47 -2.99
N ALA A 72 -11.93 -14.94 -4.09
CA ALA A 72 -10.50 -14.95 -4.33
C ALA A 72 -9.73 -14.16 -3.26
N LEU A 73 -10.20 -12.96 -2.88
CA LEU A 73 -9.62 -12.17 -1.79
C LEU A 73 -9.67 -12.88 -0.44
N SER A 74 -10.71 -13.69 -0.21
CA SER A 74 -10.88 -14.47 1.02
C SER A 74 -9.97 -15.70 1.08
N SER A 75 -9.50 -16.19 -0.06
CA SER A 75 -8.76 -17.46 -0.17
C SER A 75 -7.36 -17.40 0.43
N ASP A 76 -6.99 -18.46 1.16
CA ASP A 76 -5.64 -18.61 1.73
C ASP A 76 -4.57 -18.73 0.64
N GLU A 77 -4.91 -19.33 -0.50
CA GLU A 77 -4.01 -19.43 -1.65
C GLU A 77 -3.61 -18.04 -2.16
N PHE A 78 -4.58 -17.14 -2.34
CA PHE A 78 -4.30 -15.77 -2.78
C PHE A 78 -3.47 -15.02 -1.75
N LYS A 79 -3.86 -15.08 -0.47
CA LYS A 79 -3.15 -14.42 0.63
C LYS A 79 -1.70 -14.88 0.72
N SER A 80 -1.46 -16.18 0.56
CA SER A 80 -0.11 -16.77 0.56
C SER A 80 0.71 -16.27 -0.62
N LYS A 81 0.16 -16.30 -1.84
CA LYS A 81 0.83 -15.81 -3.04
C LYS A 81 1.21 -14.34 -2.96
N VAL A 82 0.37 -13.51 -2.33
CA VAL A 82 0.67 -12.09 -2.11
C VAL A 82 1.76 -11.91 -1.05
N ALA A 83 1.69 -12.65 0.06
CA ALA A 83 2.71 -12.62 1.10
C ALA A 83 4.11 -12.99 0.56
N GLU A 84 4.18 -14.01 -0.31
CA GLU A 84 5.42 -14.43 -0.99
C GLU A 84 6.06 -13.33 -1.85
N LYS A 85 5.27 -12.36 -2.35
CA LYS A 85 5.81 -11.21 -3.10
C LYS A 85 6.54 -10.21 -2.20
N GLY A 86 6.38 -10.29 -0.88
CA GLY A 86 7.10 -9.43 0.06
C GLY A 86 6.75 -7.94 -0.04
N LEU A 87 5.56 -7.60 -0.56
CA LEU A 87 5.15 -6.21 -0.85
C LEU A 87 4.74 -5.40 0.40
N GLY A 88 4.80 -5.98 1.59
CA GLY A 88 4.34 -5.31 2.82
C GLY A 88 2.81 -5.29 2.98
N ILE A 89 2.09 -6.07 2.17
CA ILE A 89 0.63 -6.22 2.28
C ILE A 89 0.32 -7.16 3.44
N VAL A 90 -0.56 -6.73 4.33
CA VAL A 90 -1.06 -7.51 5.46
C VAL A 90 -2.58 -7.59 5.33
N PHE A 91 -3.12 -8.80 5.48
CA PHE A 91 -4.56 -9.04 5.45
C PHE A 91 -5.14 -8.96 6.87
N ASN A 92 -6.35 -8.43 6.98
CA ASN A 92 -7.11 -8.29 8.24
C ASN A 92 -8.41 -9.12 8.20
N GLU A 93 -9.19 -9.10 9.29
CA GLU A 93 -10.46 -9.82 9.40
C GLU A 93 -11.53 -9.38 8.38
N ASP A 94 -11.40 -8.18 7.81
CA ASP A 94 -12.35 -7.62 6.84
C ASP A 94 -11.96 -7.92 5.39
N THR A 95 -10.79 -8.50 5.16
CA THR A 95 -10.35 -8.91 3.82
C THR A 95 -11.34 -9.92 3.22
N GLY A 96 -11.93 -9.54 2.09
CA GLY A 96 -12.93 -10.38 1.40
C GLY A 96 -14.33 -10.29 2.02
N ARG A 97 -14.61 -9.28 2.87
CA ARG A 97 -15.96 -8.94 3.29
C ARG A 97 -16.55 -7.86 2.41
N VAL A 98 -17.84 -7.99 2.14
CA VAL A 98 -18.61 -6.91 1.52
C VAL A 98 -19.16 -6.03 2.64
N ILE A 99 -18.71 -4.78 2.69
CA ILE A 99 -19.19 -3.78 3.63
C ILE A 99 -20.18 -2.89 2.89
N THR A 100 -21.44 -2.88 3.33
CA THR A 100 -22.47 -2.00 2.77
C THR A 100 -22.98 -1.04 3.83
N GLY A 101 -22.93 0.26 3.53
CA GLY A 101 -23.69 1.29 4.25
C GLY A 101 -25.15 1.39 3.82
#